data_AF-A0A257VU93-F1
#
_entry.id   AF-A0A257VU93-F1
#
_cell.length_a   1.000
_cell.length_b   1.000
_cell.length_c   1.000
_cell.angle_alpha   90.00
_cell.angle_beta   90.00
_cell.angle_gamma   90.00
#
_symmetry.space_group_name_H-M   'P 1'
#
loop_
_entity.id
_entity.type
_entity.pdbx_description
1 polymer ?
#
loop_
_entity_poly.entity_id
_entity_poly.type
_entity_poly.pdbx_seq_one_letter_code
_entity_poly.pdbx_strand_id
1 'polypeptide(L)'
;MRDGVKLSAFVFRPAGEGRWPVILEQRYANGNNSSVTAQFSKLAAHGYVVVLANFRGSQESEGVWQGYRALGWGDLKDGYDLVEWLAVQPWSTGKVGTFGSSQAGFAQNFLAVAGPPHLTAQYMIDTGLSLYHEGYRIGGTSRPERFKELSKVCRVPEHNDALLAEWSQHPTFDDYWAAEDCSLHFDKMNVPCFTIGSWYDFMCVGSVDSYVGRQHRGGPNSRGQQQLLCGPWLHGRVKEVNVTGEMTYPENAKFPLDDHLIRWFDHYLKGIDNGVERDPSIKREAERALDDLLAYLPVLPLDVIARDGLACEVSLVRGEVAIQPIARTATSPGLEGAALGYSTSVYGGKPWRTYVLQVGEVRIATAE
;
A
#
# COMPACT_ATOMS: atom_id res chain seq x y z
N MET A 1 17.89 17.99 -4.99
CA MET A 1 18.08 16.63 -5.52
C MET A 1 19.37 16.61 -6.32
N ARG A 2 19.93 15.43 -6.62
CA ARG A 2 21.21 15.26 -7.33
C ARG A 2 21.28 15.94 -8.71
N ASP A 3 20.13 16.15 -9.32
CA ASP A 3 19.96 16.84 -10.61
C ASP A 3 19.68 18.35 -10.46
N GLY A 4 19.82 18.90 -9.25
CA GLY A 4 19.61 20.32 -8.95
C GLY A 4 18.16 20.72 -8.65
N VAL A 5 17.18 19.85 -8.91
CA VAL A 5 15.76 20.14 -8.61
C VAL A 5 15.51 20.26 -7.11
N LYS A 6 14.70 21.25 -6.72
CA LYS A 6 14.33 21.50 -5.32
C LYS A 6 12.94 20.96 -5.01
N LEU A 7 12.86 20.14 -3.97
CA LEU A 7 11.58 19.69 -3.42
C LEU A 7 11.11 20.65 -2.33
N SER A 8 9.82 20.91 -2.29
CA SER A 8 9.18 21.66 -1.21
C SER A 8 8.97 20.77 0.00
N ALA A 9 9.25 21.30 1.19
CA ALA A 9 9.09 20.59 2.44
C ALA A 9 8.67 21.52 3.58
N PHE A 10 7.92 20.96 4.53
CA PHE A 10 7.54 21.57 5.80
C PHE A 10 8.30 20.87 6.92
N VAL A 11 8.98 21.64 7.77
CA VAL A 11 9.85 21.11 8.82
C VAL A 11 9.34 21.56 10.18
N PHE A 12 8.81 20.62 10.96
CA PHE A 12 8.34 20.83 12.32
C PHE A 12 9.43 20.36 13.28
N ARG A 13 9.85 21.24 14.19
CA ARG A 13 10.96 20.98 15.10
C ARG A 13 10.52 21.07 16.55
N PRO A 14 11.14 20.30 17.46
CA PRO A 14 10.95 20.50 18.89
C PRO A 14 11.39 21.92 19.28
N ALA A 15 10.83 22.46 20.35
CA ALA A 15 11.26 23.74 20.90
C ALA A 15 12.68 23.60 21.51
N GLY A 16 13.49 24.66 21.38
CA GLY A 16 14.84 24.73 21.95
C GLY A 16 15.96 24.36 20.95
N GLU A 17 17.15 24.16 21.49
CA GLU A 17 18.35 23.75 20.73
C GLU A 17 18.66 22.26 20.98
N GLY A 18 19.17 21.57 19.97
CA GLY A 18 19.48 20.15 20.07
C GLY A 18 19.58 19.45 18.73
N ARG A 19 19.86 18.14 18.81
CA ARG A 19 19.80 17.21 17.67
C ARG A 19 18.73 16.17 17.98
N TRP A 20 17.85 15.93 17.03
CA TRP A 20 16.74 14.98 17.15
C TRP A 20 16.73 14.00 15.98
N PRO A 21 16.23 12.78 16.16
CA PRO A 21 15.90 11.91 15.05
C PRO A 21 14.84 12.55 14.14
N VAL A 22 14.88 12.18 12.87
CA VAL A 22 13.96 12.69 11.85
C VAL A 22 12.91 11.63 11.55
N ILE A 23 11.65 12.03 11.45
CA ILE A 23 10.61 11.21 10.82
C ILE A 23 10.06 11.95 9.61
N LEU A 24 10.05 11.26 8.47
CA LEU A 24 9.69 11.80 7.17
C LEU A 24 8.39 11.15 6.67
N GLU A 25 7.43 11.98 6.30
CA GLU A 25 6.29 11.60 5.47
C GLU A 25 6.45 12.27 4.10
N GLN A 26 6.54 11.47 3.03
CA GLN A 26 6.64 11.99 1.67
C GLN A 26 5.32 11.76 0.93
N ARG A 27 4.63 12.83 0.55
CA ARG A 27 3.33 12.80 -0.14
C ARG A 27 3.01 14.13 -0.81
N TYR A 28 2.08 14.13 -1.77
CA TYR A 28 1.52 15.38 -2.28
C TYR A 28 0.55 15.97 -1.24
N ALA A 29 0.93 17.07 -0.59
CA ALA A 29 0.10 17.72 0.42
C ALA A 29 0.53 19.16 0.72
N ASN A 30 -0.44 19.96 1.19
CA ASN A 30 -0.16 21.24 1.81
C ASN A 30 0.06 21.05 3.32
N GLY A 31 1.31 21.24 3.77
CA GLY A 31 1.68 21.12 5.18
C GLY A 31 1.10 22.20 6.09
N ASN A 32 0.53 23.28 5.54
CA ASN A 32 -0.17 24.32 6.32
C ASN A 32 -1.60 23.94 6.70
N ASN A 33 -2.09 22.76 6.28
CA ASN A 33 -3.40 22.27 6.71
C ASN A 33 -3.43 22.07 8.23
N SER A 34 -4.48 22.57 8.90
CA SER A 34 -4.59 22.53 10.37
C SER A 34 -4.47 21.12 10.97
N SER A 35 -5.01 20.10 10.30
CA SER A 35 -4.89 18.69 10.74
C SER A 35 -3.44 18.19 10.68
N VAL A 36 -2.73 18.54 9.61
CA VAL A 36 -1.31 18.21 9.44
C VAL A 36 -0.48 18.94 10.49
N THR A 37 -0.69 20.25 10.63
CA THR A 37 0.01 21.06 11.63
C THR A 37 -0.19 20.51 13.04
N ALA A 38 -1.42 20.10 13.42
CA ALA A 38 -1.70 19.54 14.73
C ALA A 38 -0.97 18.21 14.96
N GLN A 39 -1.08 17.26 14.01
CA GLN A 39 -0.44 15.95 14.13
C GLN A 39 1.09 16.07 14.15
N PHE A 40 1.67 16.87 13.26
CA PHE A 40 3.12 17.01 13.14
C PHE A 40 3.70 17.77 14.32
N SER A 41 2.97 18.75 14.87
CA SER A 41 3.37 19.43 16.10
C SER A 41 3.33 18.50 17.32
N LYS A 42 2.34 17.59 17.41
CA LYS A 42 2.30 16.55 18.45
C LYS A 42 3.55 15.68 18.37
N LEU A 43 3.88 15.15 17.19
CA LEU A 43 5.07 14.34 16.98
C LEU A 43 6.37 15.11 17.28
N ALA A 44 6.44 16.39 16.89
CA ALA A 44 7.59 17.24 17.21
C ALA A 44 7.75 17.47 18.72
N ALA A 45 6.64 17.60 19.47
CA ALA A 45 6.67 17.70 20.93
C ALA A 45 7.22 16.43 21.60
N HIS A 46 7.18 15.28 20.93
CA HIS A 46 7.84 14.04 21.37
C HIS A 46 9.34 13.97 21.02
N GLY A 47 9.97 15.06 20.59
CA GLY A 47 11.42 15.11 20.36
C GLY A 47 11.85 14.51 19.03
N TYR A 48 11.08 14.78 17.97
CA TYR A 48 11.39 14.45 16.59
C TYR A 48 11.46 15.71 15.75
N VAL A 49 12.34 15.76 14.75
CA VAL A 49 12.10 16.65 13.60
C VAL A 49 11.17 15.91 12.64
N VAL A 50 10.00 16.49 12.39
CA VAL A 50 8.97 15.89 11.55
C VAL A 50 8.96 16.63 10.22
N VAL A 51 9.16 15.91 9.13
CA VAL A 51 9.25 16.51 7.80
C VAL A 51 8.14 15.98 6.92
N LEU A 52 7.34 16.90 6.35
CA LEU A 52 6.48 16.60 5.21
C LEU A 52 7.18 17.09 3.95
N ALA A 53 7.49 16.20 3.02
CA ALA A 53 8.09 16.58 1.75
C ALA A 53 7.17 16.22 0.58
N ASN A 54 7.01 17.15 -0.36
CA ASN A 54 6.25 16.91 -1.58
C ASN A 54 7.11 16.18 -2.61
N PHE A 55 6.48 15.28 -3.36
CA PHE A 55 7.10 14.65 -4.51
C PHE A 55 7.51 15.67 -5.56
N ARG A 56 8.49 15.32 -6.39
CA ARG A 56 8.90 16.12 -7.56
C ARG A 56 7.72 16.45 -8.45
N GLY A 57 7.67 17.70 -8.91
CA GLY A 57 6.59 18.19 -9.78
C GLY A 57 5.20 18.27 -9.13
N SER A 58 5.09 18.11 -7.81
CA SER A 58 3.83 18.26 -7.06
C SER A 58 3.88 19.44 -6.09
N GLN A 59 2.74 20.10 -5.87
CA GLN A 59 2.63 21.29 -5.02
C GLN A 59 3.69 22.35 -5.41
N GLU A 60 4.51 22.80 -4.46
CA GLU A 60 5.59 23.76 -4.68
C GLU A 60 6.92 23.10 -5.08
N SER A 61 6.99 21.78 -5.21
CA SER A 61 8.22 21.09 -5.66
C SER A 61 8.47 21.36 -7.14
N GLU A 62 9.71 21.67 -7.48
CA GLU A 62 10.16 21.83 -8.87
C GLU A 62 10.20 20.47 -9.61
N GLY A 63 10.50 20.52 -10.91
CA GLY A 63 10.68 19.35 -11.76
C GLY A 63 9.40 18.82 -12.42
N VAL A 64 9.54 17.69 -13.13
CA VAL A 64 8.47 17.04 -13.88
C VAL A 64 7.83 15.94 -13.02
N TRP A 65 6.49 15.95 -12.93
CA TRP A 65 5.72 14.93 -12.22
C TRP A 65 5.84 13.59 -12.95
N GLN A 66 6.33 12.57 -12.26
CA GLN A 66 6.56 11.21 -12.80
C GLN A 66 6.10 10.13 -11.81
N GLY A 67 5.16 10.47 -10.91
CA GLY A 67 4.69 9.57 -9.87
C GLY A 67 5.81 9.12 -8.90
N TYR A 68 5.77 7.84 -8.50
CA TYR A 68 6.71 7.28 -7.52
C TYR A 68 8.08 6.89 -8.12
N ARG A 69 8.21 6.81 -9.46
CA ARG A 69 9.47 6.49 -10.16
C ARG A 69 10.63 7.37 -9.69
N ALA A 70 10.36 8.65 -9.48
CA ALA A 70 11.38 9.61 -9.05
C ALA A 70 11.96 9.28 -7.67
N LEU A 71 11.22 8.57 -6.81
CA LEU A 71 11.60 8.26 -5.43
C LEU A 71 12.54 7.06 -5.32
N GLY A 72 12.37 6.09 -6.23
CA GLY A 72 12.96 4.76 -6.13
C GLY A 72 14.44 4.69 -6.51
N TRP A 73 14.80 3.62 -7.21
CA TRP A 73 16.20 3.24 -7.50
C TRP A 73 16.65 3.56 -8.93
N GLY A 74 15.84 4.31 -9.69
CA GLY A 74 16.20 4.84 -11.02
C GLY A 74 17.25 5.96 -10.93
N ASP A 75 17.34 6.80 -11.96
CA ASP A 75 18.40 7.82 -12.01
C ASP A 75 18.19 8.97 -11.00
N LEU A 76 16.94 9.35 -10.74
CA LEU A 76 16.59 10.49 -9.89
C LEU A 76 16.84 10.24 -8.39
N LYS A 77 16.34 9.11 -7.87
CA LYS A 77 16.44 8.69 -6.45
C LYS A 77 16.15 9.81 -5.45
N ASP A 78 15.08 10.57 -5.69
CA ASP A 78 14.68 11.70 -4.84
C ASP A 78 14.45 11.27 -3.38
N GLY A 79 13.92 10.06 -3.16
CA GLY A 79 13.74 9.52 -1.82
C GLY A 79 15.07 9.31 -1.09
N TYR A 80 16.06 8.72 -1.79
CA TYR A 80 17.42 8.55 -1.28
C TYR A 80 18.04 9.90 -0.94
N ASP A 81 18.05 10.84 -1.88
CA ASP A 81 18.66 12.16 -1.71
C ASP A 81 18.02 12.93 -0.55
N LEU A 82 16.71 12.80 -0.39
CA LEU A 82 15.99 13.43 0.70
C LEU A 82 16.39 12.85 2.07
N VAL A 83 16.46 11.53 2.22
CA VAL A 83 16.90 10.90 3.47
C VAL A 83 18.32 11.30 3.83
N GLU A 84 19.24 11.25 2.87
CA GLU A 84 20.64 11.60 3.10
C GLU A 84 20.81 13.09 3.42
N TRP A 85 20.05 13.97 2.76
CA TRP A 85 20.04 15.39 3.08
C TRP A 85 19.52 15.65 4.49
N LEU A 86 18.44 14.99 4.91
CA LEU A 86 17.86 15.12 6.25
C LEU A 86 18.80 14.62 7.34
N ALA A 87 19.56 13.56 7.08
CA ALA A 87 20.45 12.94 8.05
C ALA A 87 21.61 13.86 8.47
N VAL A 88 22.10 14.71 7.55
CA VAL A 88 23.29 15.56 7.79
C VAL A 88 22.96 16.97 8.27
N GLN A 89 21.68 17.30 8.47
CA GLN A 89 21.30 18.61 8.99
C GLN A 89 21.82 18.83 10.42
N PRO A 90 22.15 20.08 10.81
CA PRO A 90 22.73 20.37 12.13
C PRO A 90 21.81 20.00 13.30
N TRP A 91 20.50 19.88 13.05
CA TRP A 91 19.48 19.48 14.03
C TRP A 91 19.16 17.97 13.98
N SER A 92 19.77 17.20 13.08
CA SER A 92 19.49 15.77 12.91
C SER A 92 20.48 14.91 13.69
N THR A 93 20.03 13.81 14.30
CA THR A 93 20.94 12.80 14.90
C THR A 93 21.59 11.89 13.86
N GLY A 94 21.21 12.00 12.58
CA GLY A 94 21.62 11.09 11.52
C GLY A 94 20.69 9.89 11.34
N LYS A 95 19.73 9.67 12.24
CA LYS A 95 18.72 8.61 12.09
C LYS A 95 17.43 9.15 11.50
N VAL A 96 16.99 8.56 10.39
CA VAL A 96 15.75 8.92 9.69
C VAL A 96 14.79 7.75 9.68
N GLY A 97 13.59 7.94 10.23
CA GLY A 97 12.45 7.05 10.03
C GLY A 97 11.51 7.58 8.97
N THR A 98 10.72 6.71 8.35
CA THR A 98 9.62 7.13 7.46
C THR A 98 8.29 6.58 7.91
N PHE A 99 7.22 7.33 7.68
CA PHE A 99 5.87 6.92 8.01
C PHE A 99 4.85 7.44 6.99
N GLY A 100 3.64 6.88 7.02
CA GLY A 100 2.49 7.42 6.31
C GLY A 100 1.59 6.34 5.71
N SER A 101 0.46 6.80 5.19
CA SER A 101 -0.57 5.94 4.60
C SER A 101 -0.67 6.09 3.08
N SER A 102 -1.19 5.07 2.40
CA SER A 102 -1.56 5.14 0.99
C SER A 102 -0.37 5.58 0.11
N GLN A 103 -0.45 6.76 -0.51
CA GLN A 103 0.64 7.38 -1.27
C GLN A 103 1.96 7.52 -0.48
N ALA A 104 1.90 7.89 0.80
CA ALA A 104 3.09 7.98 1.64
C ALA A 104 3.60 6.59 2.03
N GLY A 105 2.71 5.59 2.10
CA GLY A 105 3.10 4.20 2.23
C GLY A 105 3.83 3.69 0.98
N PHE A 106 3.35 4.05 -0.22
CA PHE A 106 3.98 3.64 -1.47
C PHE A 106 5.40 4.20 -1.54
N ALA A 107 5.53 5.51 -1.26
CA ALA A 107 6.82 6.18 -1.19
C ALA A 107 7.83 5.43 -0.29
N GLN A 108 7.38 4.84 0.82
CA GLN A 108 8.23 4.04 1.71
C GLN A 108 8.75 2.76 1.07
N ASN A 109 7.96 2.03 0.28
CA ASN A 109 8.43 0.84 -0.42
C ASN A 109 9.45 1.19 -1.51
N PHE A 110 9.20 2.24 -2.30
CA PHE A 110 10.15 2.71 -3.32
C PHE A 110 11.47 3.17 -2.68
N LEU A 111 11.40 3.93 -1.60
CA LEU A 111 12.55 4.40 -0.83
C LEU A 111 13.36 3.23 -0.25
N ALA A 112 12.69 2.20 0.26
CA ALA A 112 13.36 1.07 0.89
C ALA A 112 14.26 0.32 -0.08
N VAL A 113 13.83 0.19 -1.34
CA VAL A 113 14.64 -0.43 -2.41
C VAL A 113 15.82 0.46 -2.81
N ALA A 114 15.66 1.79 -2.76
CA ALA A 114 16.76 2.73 -3.00
C ALA A 114 17.86 2.64 -1.93
N GLY A 115 17.51 2.17 -0.73
CA GLY A 115 18.46 1.77 0.33
C GLY A 115 19.37 2.88 0.86
N PRO A 116 18.89 4.08 1.23
CA PRO A 116 19.75 5.10 1.84
C PRO A 116 20.26 4.64 3.20
N PRO A 117 21.57 4.81 3.50
CA PRO A 117 22.19 4.28 4.71
C PRO A 117 21.66 4.90 6.01
N HIS A 118 21.08 6.11 5.96
CA HIS A 118 20.51 6.76 7.14
C HIS A 118 19.04 6.41 7.42
N LEU A 119 18.38 5.63 6.54
CA LEU A 119 17.06 5.08 6.83
C LEU A 119 17.19 4.00 7.91
N THR A 120 16.46 4.18 9.01
CA THR A 120 16.59 3.33 10.20
C THR A 120 15.38 2.45 10.44
N ALA A 121 14.16 2.95 10.20
CA ALA A 121 12.92 2.18 10.38
C ALA A 121 11.76 2.79 9.58
N GLN A 122 10.74 1.99 9.28
CA GLN A 122 9.57 2.40 8.50
C GLN A 122 8.25 2.08 9.22
N TYR A 123 7.21 2.85 8.95
CA TYR A 123 5.85 2.68 9.50
C TYR A 123 4.81 2.90 8.39
N MET A 124 4.31 1.81 7.82
CA MET A 124 3.45 1.83 6.63
C MET A 124 2.00 1.53 7.00
N ILE A 125 1.07 2.18 6.30
CA ILE A 125 -0.37 1.99 6.50
C ILE A 125 -1.06 1.88 5.13
N ASP A 126 -1.80 0.79 4.91
CA ASP A 126 -2.64 0.56 3.72
C ASP A 126 -1.95 0.92 2.41
N THR A 127 -0.96 0.10 2.01
CA THR A 127 -0.09 0.42 0.88
C THR A 127 0.29 -0.80 0.04
N GLY A 128 0.87 -0.58 -1.13
CA GLY A 128 1.28 -1.61 -2.08
C GLY A 128 2.77 -1.57 -2.43
N LEU A 129 3.18 -2.56 -3.22
CA LEU A 129 4.55 -2.72 -3.73
C LEU A 129 4.65 -2.36 -5.22
N SER A 130 3.53 -2.44 -5.93
CA SER A 130 3.44 -2.29 -7.37
C SER A 130 2.35 -1.29 -7.72
N LEU A 131 2.74 -0.17 -8.32
CA LEU A 131 1.78 0.80 -8.82
C LEU A 131 0.88 0.17 -9.90
N TYR A 132 1.38 -0.85 -10.62
CA TYR A 132 0.57 -1.61 -11.55
C TYR A 132 -0.53 -2.40 -10.82
N HIS A 133 -0.16 -3.33 -9.94
CA HIS A 133 -1.11 -4.25 -9.33
C HIS A 133 -2.08 -3.56 -8.36
N GLU A 134 -1.60 -2.66 -7.50
CA GLU A 134 -2.42 -2.03 -6.45
C GLU A 134 -2.94 -0.63 -6.83
N GLY A 135 -2.60 -0.13 -8.01
CA GLY A 135 -3.01 1.21 -8.49
C GLY A 135 -3.69 1.18 -9.86
N TYR A 136 -2.91 0.90 -10.90
CA TYR A 136 -3.33 1.01 -12.30
C TYR A 136 -4.28 -0.12 -12.73
N ARG A 137 -4.08 -1.34 -12.21
CA ARG A 137 -4.73 -2.59 -12.61
C ARG A 137 -5.35 -3.36 -11.43
N ILE A 138 -5.96 -2.63 -10.50
CA ILE A 138 -6.62 -3.20 -9.32
C ILE A 138 -7.66 -4.25 -9.73
N GLY A 139 -7.50 -5.47 -9.24
CA GLY A 139 -8.40 -6.60 -9.53
C GLY A 139 -8.50 -6.97 -11.01
N GLY A 140 -7.44 -6.75 -11.79
CA GLY A 140 -7.40 -7.03 -13.24
C GLY A 140 -8.02 -5.94 -14.12
N THR A 141 -8.68 -4.94 -13.54
CA THR A 141 -9.30 -3.83 -14.28
C THR A 141 -8.37 -2.63 -14.38
N SER A 142 -8.12 -2.14 -15.61
CA SER A 142 -7.42 -0.87 -15.81
C SER A 142 -8.28 0.28 -15.29
N ARG A 143 -7.74 1.09 -14.37
CA ARG A 143 -8.43 2.24 -13.77
C ARG A 143 -7.62 3.53 -13.91
N PRO A 144 -7.19 3.93 -15.13
CA PRO A 144 -6.40 5.16 -15.34
C PRO A 144 -7.13 6.42 -14.87
N GLU A 145 -8.46 6.41 -14.96
CA GLU A 145 -9.35 7.50 -14.50
C GLU A 145 -9.11 7.90 -13.03
N ARG A 146 -8.69 6.95 -12.18
CA ARG A 146 -8.39 7.20 -10.77
C ARG A 146 -7.27 8.24 -10.58
N PHE A 147 -6.39 8.36 -11.56
CA PHE A 147 -5.20 9.20 -11.50
C PHE A 147 -5.37 10.54 -12.22
N LYS A 148 -6.48 10.79 -12.92
CA LYS A 148 -6.74 12.07 -13.60
C LYS A 148 -6.74 13.26 -12.64
N GLU A 149 -7.29 13.03 -11.45
CA GLU A 149 -7.39 14.05 -10.39
C GLU A 149 -6.03 14.42 -9.79
N LEU A 150 -4.96 13.67 -10.07
CA LEU A 150 -3.61 14.04 -9.64
C LEU A 150 -3.08 15.29 -10.34
N SER A 151 -3.65 15.68 -11.48
CA SER A 151 -3.38 16.98 -12.13
C SER A 151 -3.57 18.16 -11.17
N LYS A 152 -4.52 18.07 -10.23
CA LYS A 152 -4.80 19.12 -9.22
C LYS A 152 -3.69 19.28 -8.19
N VAL A 153 -2.86 18.26 -7.99
CA VAL A 153 -1.74 18.31 -7.05
C VAL A 153 -0.40 18.49 -7.76
N CYS A 154 -0.38 18.39 -9.09
CA CYS A 154 0.79 18.68 -9.89
C CYS A 154 1.05 20.19 -9.93
N ARG A 155 2.32 20.58 -9.87
CA ARG A 155 2.74 21.97 -10.07
C ARG A 155 2.41 22.46 -11.48
N VAL A 156 2.52 21.56 -12.45
CA VAL A 156 2.14 21.75 -13.85
C VAL A 156 1.16 20.61 -14.20
N PRO A 157 -0.15 20.90 -14.29
CA PRO A 157 -1.19 19.88 -14.49
C PRO A 157 -0.94 18.96 -15.68
N GLU A 158 -0.39 19.49 -16.77
CA GLU A 158 -0.14 18.79 -18.04
C GLU A 158 0.89 17.65 -17.88
N HIS A 159 1.76 17.71 -16.86
CA HIS A 159 2.66 16.60 -16.56
C HIS A 159 1.89 15.33 -16.17
N ASN A 160 0.72 15.46 -15.52
CA ASN A 160 -0.11 14.32 -15.20
C ASN A 160 -0.71 13.71 -16.48
N ASP A 161 -1.17 14.54 -17.41
CA ASP A 161 -1.71 14.06 -18.69
C ASP A 161 -0.65 13.32 -19.51
N ALA A 162 0.59 13.83 -19.52
CA ALA A 162 1.71 13.15 -20.14
C ALA A 162 2.00 11.78 -19.49
N LEU A 163 2.01 11.72 -18.15
CA LEU A 163 2.22 10.47 -17.42
C LEU A 163 1.10 9.45 -17.70
N LEU A 164 -0.16 9.89 -17.76
CA LEU A 164 -1.27 8.99 -18.08
C LEU A 164 -1.25 8.52 -19.53
N ALA A 165 -0.83 9.38 -20.46
CA ALA A 165 -0.62 9.00 -21.86
C ALA A 165 0.50 7.97 -21.99
N GLU A 166 1.59 8.13 -21.24
CA GLU A 166 2.68 7.14 -21.15
C GLU A 166 2.16 5.81 -20.61
N TRP A 167 1.45 5.79 -19.46
CA TRP A 167 0.86 4.56 -18.90
C TRP A 167 -0.09 3.85 -19.86
N SER A 168 -0.83 4.59 -20.69
CA SER A 168 -1.74 4.01 -21.68
C SER A 168 -1.04 3.19 -22.77
N GLN A 169 0.26 3.44 -23.00
CA GLN A 169 1.09 2.65 -23.92
C GLN A 169 1.53 1.31 -23.32
N HIS A 170 1.32 1.11 -22.01
CA HIS A 170 1.71 -0.07 -21.24
C HIS A 170 0.48 -0.75 -20.59
N PRO A 171 -0.43 -1.34 -21.40
CA PRO A 171 -1.71 -1.87 -20.91
C PRO A 171 -1.57 -3.18 -20.09
N THR A 172 -0.45 -3.89 -20.24
CA THR A 172 -0.10 -5.16 -19.58
C THR A 172 1.08 -4.95 -18.64
N PHE A 173 1.34 -5.91 -17.75
CA PHE A 173 2.57 -5.89 -16.93
C PHE A 173 3.77 -6.25 -17.82
N ASP A 174 4.45 -5.23 -18.32
CA ASP A 174 5.63 -5.31 -19.17
C ASP A 174 6.86 -4.72 -18.46
N ASP A 175 7.98 -4.60 -19.18
CA ASP A 175 9.25 -4.12 -18.64
C ASP A 175 9.14 -2.72 -18.01
N TYR A 176 8.18 -1.91 -18.47
CA TYR A 176 7.90 -0.59 -17.92
C TYR A 176 7.45 -0.68 -16.46
N TRP A 177 6.44 -1.50 -16.19
CA TRP A 177 5.90 -1.67 -14.85
C TRP A 177 6.86 -2.48 -13.96
N ALA A 178 7.52 -3.49 -14.53
CA ALA A 178 8.50 -4.29 -13.81
C ALA A 178 9.71 -3.46 -13.32
N ALA A 179 10.10 -2.41 -14.05
CA ALA A 179 11.19 -1.51 -13.65
C ALA A 179 10.93 -0.75 -12.32
N GLU A 180 9.66 -0.66 -11.91
CA GLU A 180 9.22 0.05 -10.70
C GLU A 180 8.58 -0.86 -9.65
N ASP A 181 8.53 -2.17 -9.90
CA ASP A 181 7.87 -3.10 -8.99
C ASP A 181 8.78 -3.44 -7.81
N CYS A 182 8.39 -2.96 -6.62
CA CYS A 182 9.16 -3.17 -5.40
C CYS A 182 9.18 -4.65 -4.96
N SER A 183 8.20 -5.46 -5.38
CA SER A 183 8.12 -6.88 -5.02
C SER A 183 9.26 -7.72 -5.59
N LEU A 184 9.96 -7.21 -6.60
CA LEU A 184 11.13 -7.84 -7.23
C LEU A 184 12.44 -7.54 -6.49
N HIS A 185 12.41 -6.76 -5.40
CA HIS A 185 13.61 -6.18 -4.78
C HIS A 185 13.62 -6.23 -3.24
N PHE A 186 12.99 -7.24 -2.64
CA PHE A 186 12.98 -7.39 -1.18
C PHE A 186 14.40 -7.47 -0.57
N ASP A 187 15.36 -8.07 -1.28
CA ASP A 187 16.75 -8.21 -0.85
C ASP A 187 17.43 -6.85 -0.55
N LYS A 188 16.96 -5.79 -1.20
CA LYS A 188 17.44 -4.42 -0.99
C LYS A 188 16.74 -3.70 0.17
N MET A 189 15.54 -4.14 0.55
CA MET A 189 14.80 -3.57 1.66
C MET A 189 15.41 -4.05 2.99
N ASN A 190 16.20 -3.20 3.63
CA ASN A 190 17.11 -3.60 4.70
C ASN A 190 16.86 -2.87 6.03
N VAL A 191 15.61 -2.57 6.36
CA VAL A 191 15.25 -1.95 7.65
C VAL A 191 14.01 -2.60 8.28
N PRO A 192 13.86 -2.52 9.62
CA PRO A 192 12.63 -2.89 10.30
C PRO A 192 11.44 -2.07 9.79
N CYS A 193 10.29 -2.73 9.64
CA CYS A 193 9.05 -2.06 9.26
C CYS A 193 7.86 -2.57 10.05
N PHE A 194 7.07 -1.63 10.56
CA PHE A 194 5.73 -1.87 11.04
C PHE A 194 4.74 -1.62 9.90
N THR A 195 3.96 -2.62 9.54
CA THR A 195 2.97 -2.52 8.47
C THR A 195 1.56 -2.67 9.04
N ILE A 196 0.69 -1.73 8.70
CA ILE A 196 -0.75 -1.83 8.90
C ILE A 196 -1.41 -2.18 7.57
N GLY A 197 -2.20 -3.25 7.58
CA GLY A 197 -3.17 -3.56 6.53
C GLY A 197 -4.59 -3.46 7.07
N SER A 198 -5.55 -3.25 6.17
CA SER A 198 -6.96 -3.15 6.52
C SER A 198 -7.78 -4.11 5.67
N TRP A 199 -8.63 -4.94 6.28
CA TRP A 199 -9.37 -5.99 5.56
C TRP A 199 -10.24 -5.47 4.42
N TYR A 200 -10.82 -4.28 4.57
CA TYR A 200 -11.68 -3.66 3.56
C TYR A 200 -10.92 -2.65 2.68
N ASP A 201 -9.59 -2.68 2.73
CA ASP A 201 -8.76 -1.87 1.86
C ASP A 201 -8.38 -2.61 0.58
N PHE A 202 -8.38 -1.88 -0.54
CA PHE A 202 -8.04 -2.43 -1.85
C PHE A 202 -6.53 -2.69 -2.02
N MET A 203 -5.68 -2.21 -1.10
CA MET A 203 -4.24 -2.52 -1.06
C MET A 203 -3.88 -3.52 0.05
N CYS A 204 -4.87 -4.14 0.72
CA CYS A 204 -4.61 -5.07 1.82
C CYS A 204 -3.60 -6.17 1.44
N VAL A 205 -3.77 -6.75 0.25
CA VAL A 205 -2.84 -7.75 -0.32
C VAL A 205 -1.41 -7.19 -0.40
N GLY A 206 -1.24 -5.99 -0.94
CA GLY A 206 0.06 -5.33 -1.03
C GLY A 206 0.71 -5.06 0.33
N SER A 207 -0.07 -4.69 1.36
CA SER A 207 0.42 -4.52 2.73
C SER A 207 0.94 -5.86 3.28
N VAL A 208 0.18 -6.94 3.10
CA VAL A 208 0.57 -8.28 3.55
C VAL A 208 1.79 -8.77 2.79
N ASP A 209 1.83 -8.62 1.46
CA ASP A 209 2.96 -9.04 0.63
C ASP A 209 4.23 -8.28 0.97
N SER A 210 4.13 -6.98 1.30
CA SER A 210 5.29 -6.20 1.77
C SER A 210 5.84 -6.76 3.08
N TYR A 211 4.95 -7.07 4.04
CA TYR A 211 5.34 -7.72 5.29
C TYR A 211 6.01 -9.08 5.04
N VAL A 212 5.36 -10.01 4.33
CA VAL A 212 5.85 -11.37 4.08
C VAL A 212 7.18 -11.32 3.32
N GLY A 213 7.24 -10.51 2.27
CA GLY A 213 8.43 -10.35 1.45
C GLY A 213 9.62 -9.82 2.25
N ARG A 214 9.46 -8.76 3.04
CA ARG A 214 10.52 -8.23 3.91
C ARG A 214 10.90 -9.20 5.02
N GLN A 215 9.93 -9.89 5.61
CA GLN A 215 10.15 -10.82 6.73
C GLN A 215 11.04 -12.00 6.32
N HIS A 216 10.87 -12.52 5.11
CA HIS A 216 11.54 -13.74 4.66
C HIS A 216 12.64 -13.51 3.61
N ARG A 217 12.48 -12.50 2.75
CA ARG A 217 13.39 -12.19 1.62
C ARG A 217 14.09 -10.84 1.76
N GLY A 218 13.82 -10.10 2.84
CA GLY A 218 14.45 -8.82 3.14
C GLY A 218 15.98 -8.87 3.25
N GLY A 219 16.60 -7.69 3.33
CA GLY A 219 17.99 -7.58 3.73
C GLY A 219 18.25 -8.09 5.16
N PRO A 220 19.52 -8.29 5.57
CA PRO A 220 19.88 -8.80 6.90
C PRO A 220 19.28 -8.05 8.10
N ASN A 221 19.10 -6.73 7.99
CA ASN A 221 18.50 -5.88 9.03
C ASN A 221 16.98 -5.75 8.90
N SER A 222 16.37 -6.39 7.90
CA SER A 222 14.92 -6.44 7.71
C SER A 222 14.34 -7.81 8.10
N ARG A 223 14.97 -8.91 7.66
CA ARG A 223 14.47 -10.27 7.93
C ARG A 223 14.30 -10.52 9.41
N GLY A 224 13.16 -11.09 9.79
CA GLY A 224 12.82 -11.37 11.19
C GLY A 224 12.40 -10.16 12.01
N GLN A 225 12.53 -8.94 11.50
CA GLN A 225 12.28 -7.68 12.22
C GLN A 225 11.05 -6.92 11.68
N GLN A 226 10.13 -7.62 11.00
CA GLN A 226 8.90 -7.03 10.49
C GLN A 226 7.74 -7.32 11.43
N GLN A 227 6.79 -6.39 11.49
CA GLN A 227 5.52 -6.55 12.20
C GLN A 227 4.36 -6.21 11.28
N LEU A 228 3.27 -6.97 11.38
CA LEU A 228 2.02 -6.74 10.66
C LEU A 228 0.87 -6.65 11.64
N LEU A 229 0.08 -5.60 11.51
CA LEU A 229 -1.22 -5.47 12.14
C LEU A 229 -2.28 -5.39 11.04
N CYS A 230 -3.24 -6.30 11.05
CA CYS A 230 -4.30 -6.32 10.04
C CYS A 230 -5.67 -6.29 10.72
N GLY A 231 -6.40 -5.18 10.53
CA GLY A 231 -7.67 -4.94 11.23
C GLY A 231 -8.84 -4.67 10.29
N PRO A 232 -10.08 -4.62 10.83
CA PRO A 232 -11.32 -4.46 10.07
C PRO A 232 -11.57 -3.02 9.60
N TRP A 233 -10.55 -2.30 9.13
CA TRP A 233 -10.66 -0.88 8.78
C TRP A 233 -10.88 -0.67 7.28
N LEU A 234 -11.20 0.57 6.92
CA LEU A 234 -11.22 1.06 5.54
C LEU A 234 -9.91 1.79 5.23
N HIS A 235 -9.63 1.97 3.94
CA HIS A 235 -8.44 2.67 3.45
C HIS A 235 -8.11 3.97 4.21
N GLY A 236 -6.95 4.00 4.87
CA GLY A 236 -6.43 5.15 5.61
C GLY A 236 -7.25 5.53 6.85
N ARG A 237 -8.20 4.67 7.28
CA ARG A 237 -9.13 4.92 8.38
C ARG A 237 -8.90 3.98 9.55
N VAL A 238 -7.63 3.78 9.92
CA VAL A 238 -7.28 3.17 11.21
C VAL A 238 -7.73 4.14 12.28
N LYS A 239 -8.74 3.75 13.05
CA LYS A 239 -9.36 4.61 14.06
C LYS A 239 -9.35 3.90 15.41
N GLU A 240 -9.39 4.69 16.46
CA GLU A 240 -9.70 4.25 17.82
C GLU A 240 -11.20 3.96 17.99
N VAL A 241 -11.85 3.44 16.95
CA VAL A 241 -13.23 2.97 16.98
C VAL A 241 -13.28 1.55 16.43
N ASN A 242 -14.26 0.79 16.90
CA ASN A 242 -14.52 -0.59 16.50
C ASN A 242 -15.73 -0.68 15.56
N VAL A 243 -16.03 0.37 14.81
CA VAL A 243 -17.17 0.40 13.88
C VAL A 243 -16.68 0.73 12.48
N THR A 244 -16.98 -0.14 11.52
CA THR A 244 -16.69 0.05 10.10
C THR A 244 -17.95 -0.20 9.28
N GLY A 245 -18.46 0.86 8.65
CA GLY A 245 -19.77 0.81 8.01
C GLY A 245 -20.87 0.53 9.03
N GLU A 246 -21.66 -0.51 8.79
CA GLU A 246 -22.73 -0.96 9.69
C GLU A 246 -22.26 -2.04 10.68
N MET A 247 -21.02 -2.50 10.57
CA MET A 247 -20.47 -3.57 11.40
C MET A 247 -19.79 -3.04 12.65
N THR A 248 -20.06 -3.69 13.79
CA THR A 248 -19.38 -3.44 15.07
C THR A 248 -18.47 -4.63 15.40
N TYR A 249 -17.20 -4.34 15.64
CA TYR A 249 -16.15 -5.30 16.00
C TYR A 249 -15.90 -5.28 17.52
N PRO A 250 -15.20 -6.29 18.06
CA PRO A 250 -14.81 -6.26 19.46
C PRO A 250 -13.93 -5.05 19.80
N GLU A 251 -13.88 -4.65 21.07
CA GLU A 251 -13.16 -3.45 21.54
C GLU A 251 -11.67 -3.46 21.20
N ASN A 252 -11.05 -4.64 21.10
CA ASN A 252 -9.64 -4.78 20.71
C ASN A 252 -9.38 -4.56 19.20
N ALA A 253 -10.40 -4.25 18.39
CA ALA A 253 -10.24 -3.75 17.03
C ALA A 253 -9.82 -2.27 16.98
N LYS A 254 -9.88 -1.56 18.11
CA LYS A 254 -9.33 -0.20 18.24
C LYS A 254 -7.81 -0.27 18.31
N PHE A 255 -7.15 0.64 17.62
CA PHE A 255 -5.69 0.72 17.64
C PHE A 255 -5.21 2.17 17.86
N PRO A 256 -4.42 2.44 18.92
CA PRO A 256 -3.91 3.77 19.23
C PRO A 256 -2.73 4.11 18.31
N LEU A 257 -3.05 4.52 17.08
CA LEU A 257 -2.09 4.66 15.98
C LEU A 257 -0.90 5.58 16.34
N ASP A 258 -1.18 6.78 16.84
CA ASP A 258 -0.14 7.78 17.14
C ASP A 258 0.79 7.29 18.25
N ASP A 259 0.22 6.73 19.33
CA ASP A 259 1.00 6.29 20.48
C ASP A 259 1.90 5.10 20.11
N HIS A 260 1.39 4.18 19.29
CA HIS A 260 2.18 3.07 18.78
C HIS A 260 3.26 3.56 17.80
N LEU A 261 2.96 4.51 16.91
CA LEU A 261 3.95 5.12 16.02
C LEU A 261 5.09 5.79 16.81
N ILE A 262 4.77 6.50 17.90
CA ILE A 262 5.77 7.09 18.79
C ILE A 262 6.61 6.00 19.46
N ARG A 263 5.99 4.94 20.01
CA ARG A 263 6.71 3.80 20.60
C ARG A 263 7.67 3.15 19.60
N TRP A 264 7.22 2.94 18.38
CA TRP A 264 8.02 2.36 17.30
C TRP A 264 9.28 3.19 17.04
N PHE A 265 9.14 4.51 16.83
CA PHE A 265 10.29 5.37 16.58
C PHE A 265 11.15 5.64 17.82
N ASP A 266 10.58 5.62 19.02
CA ASP A 266 11.34 5.74 20.26
C ASP A 266 12.33 4.57 20.39
N HIS A 267 11.90 3.38 19.97
CA HIS A 267 12.75 2.22 19.92
C HIS A 267 13.86 2.36 18.87
N TYR A 268 13.52 2.45 17.59
CA TYR A 268 14.54 2.38 16.53
C TYR A 268 15.39 3.65 16.40
N LEU A 269 14.78 4.82 16.59
CA LEU A 269 15.48 6.09 16.39
C LEU A 269 16.17 6.57 17.67
N LYS A 270 15.59 6.33 18.86
CA LYS A 270 16.17 6.79 20.14
C LYS A 270 16.82 5.68 20.97
N GLY A 271 16.66 4.41 20.60
CA GLY A 271 17.24 3.28 21.34
C GLY A 271 16.54 2.98 22.66
N ILE A 272 15.27 3.40 22.82
CA ILE A 272 14.49 3.19 24.03
C ILE A 272 13.93 1.76 24.02
N ASP A 273 14.26 0.95 25.01
CA ASP A 273 13.64 -0.36 25.18
C ASP A 273 12.25 -0.21 25.83
N ASN A 274 11.22 -0.16 24.98
CA ASN A 274 9.81 -0.02 25.37
C ASN A 274 8.96 -1.24 24.97
N GLY A 275 9.63 -2.33 24.56
CA GLY A 275 8.99 -3.59 24.20
C GLY A 275 8.18 -3.60 22.89
N VAL A 276 8.19 -2.55 22.08
CA VAL A 276 7.37 -2.48 20.85
C VAL A 276 7.61 -3.65 19.89
N GLU A 277 8.85 -4.12 19.76
CA GLU A 277 9.20 -5.30 18.94
C GLU A 277 8.55 -6.61 19.44
N ARG A 278 8.16 -6.63 20.70
CA ARG A 278 7.66 -7.81 21.42
C ARG A 278 6.16 -7.80 21.63
N ASP A 279 5.43 -6.83 21.05
CA ASP A 279 3.98 -6.70 21.21
C ASP A 279 3.28 -8.00 20.73
N PRO A 280 2.72 -8.82 21.66
CA PRO A 280 2.35 -10.21 21.37
C PRO A 280 1.04 -10.34 20.59
N SER A 281 0.14 -9.34 20.67
CA SER A 281 -1.11 -9.30 19.89
C SER A 281 -0.81 -9.16 18.40
N ILE A 282 0.16 -8.31 18.06
CA ILE A 282 0.57 -8.02 16.69
C ILE A 282 1.27 -9.24 16.07
N LYS A 283 2.13 -9.91 16.85
CA LYS A 283 2.80 -11.13 16.38
C LYS A 283 1.81 -12.27 16.11
N ARG A 284 0.82 -12.49 17.00
CA ARG A 284 -0.20 -13.52 16.79
C ARG A 284 -1.17 -13.18 15.67
N GLU A 285 -1.50 -11.91 15.46
CA GLU A 285 -2.33 -11.50 14.32
C GLU A 285 -1.58 -11.62 12.99
N ALA A 286 -0.28 -11.32 12.97
CA ALA A 286 0.57 -11.58 11.81
C ALA A 286 0.68 -13.08 11.51
N GLU A 287 0.89 -13.92 12.54
CA GLU A 287 0.91 -15.39 12.41
C GLU A 287 -0.45 -15.93 11.96
N ARG A 288 -1.57 -15.43 12.51
CA ARG A 288 -2.91 -15.83 12.06
C ARG A 288 -3.22 -15.38 10.64
N ALA A 289 -2.90 -14.13 10.29
CA ALA A 289 -3.07 -13.62 8.94
C ALA A 289 -2.21 -14.41 7.95
N LEU A 290 -1.01 -14.80 8.35
CA LEU A 290 -0.11 -15.64 7.56
C LEU A 290 -0.62 -17.08 7.46
N ASP A 291 -1.17 -17.68 8.52
CA ASP A 291 -1.79 -19.01 8.49
C ASP A 291 -3.05 -19.01 7.63
N ASP A 292 -3.86 -17.97 7.72
CA ASP A 292 -5.02 -17.75 6.86
C ASP A 292 -4.53 -17.62 5.39
N LEU A 293 -3.54 -16.77 5.09
CA LEU A 293 -2.96 -16.64 3.74
C LEU A 293 -2.29 -17.92 3.23
N LEU A 294 -1.56 -18.63 4.09
CA LEU A 294 -0.82 -19.85 3.74
C LEU A 294 -1.76 -21.03 3.51
N ALA A 295 -2.90 -21.07 4.20
CA ALA A 295 -3.99 -21.97 3.86
C ALA A 295 -4.54 -21.72 2.45
N TYR A 296 -4.35 -20.52 1.88
CA TYR A 296 -4.67 -20.17 0.49
C TYR A 296 -3.48 -20.30 -0.50
N LEU A 297 -2.24 -20.53 -0.04
CA LEU A 297 -1.04 -20.40 -0.89
C LEU A 297 -0.55 -21.61 -1.71
N PRO A 298 -1.13 -22.83 -1.72
CA PRO A 298 -0.67 -23.82 -2.67
C PRO A 298 -1.37 -23.68 -4.03
N VAL A 299 -1.65 -22.46 -4.52
CA VAL A 299 -1.94 -22.21 -5.95
C VAL A 299 -1.56 -20.77 -6.34
N LEU A 300 -0.50 -20.61 -7.13
CA LEU A 300 -0.31 -19.46 -8.03
C LEU A 300 -0.22 -20.01 -9.46
N PRO A 301 -0.63 -19.28 -10.52
CA PRO A 301 -1.46 -18.07 -10.58
C PRO A 301 -2.83 -18.38 -11.22
N LEU A 302 -3.92 -17.80 -10.73
CA LEU A 302 -5.14 -17.71 -11.52
C LEU A 302 -5.09 -16.40 -12.29
N ASP A 303 -4.98 -16.48 -13.62
CA ASP A 303 -5.27 -15.37 -14.51
C ASP A 303 -6.70 -14.89 -14.22
N VAL A 304 -6.81 -13.71 -13.62
CA VAL A 304 -8.08 -13.00 -13.49
C VAL A 304 -8.46 -12.53 -14.90
N ILE A 305 -9.21 -13.36 -15.64
CA ILE A 305 -9.88 -12.91 -16.86
C ILE A 305 -11.07 -12.07 -16.43
N ALA A 306 -10.83 -10.78 -16.23
CA ALA A 306 -11.90 -9.80 -16.07
C ALA A 306 -12.46 -9.44 -17.46
N ARG A 307 -13.74 -9.75 -17.69
CA ARG A 307 -14.56 -8.99 -18.63
C ARG A 307 -15.90 -8.68 -17.97
N ASP A 308 -16.14 -7.38 -17.81
CA ASP A 308 -17.40 -6.74 -17.46
C ASP A 308 -18.00 -7.08 -16.07
N GLY A 309 -17.42 -6.47 -15.03
CA GLY A 309 -18.21 -5.94 -13.91
C GLY A 309 -18.75 -6.92 -12.85
N LEU A 310 -18.51 -8.23 -12.94
CA LEU A 310 -18.86 -9.18 -11.89
C LEU A 310 -17.60 -9.78 -11.26
N ALA A 311 -17.28 -9.38 -10.03
CA ALA A 311 -16.32 -10.10 -9.20
C ALA A 311 -17.07 -11.29 -8.57
N CYS A 312 -16.79 -12.52 -9.03
CA CYS A 312 -17.14 -13.72 -8.27
C CYS A 312 -15.92 -14.15 -7.46
N GLU A 313 -15.94 -13.85 -6.16
CA GLU A 313 -15.08 -14.50 -5.19
C GLU A 313 -15.61 -15.93 -5.00
N VAL A 314 -14.83 -16.94 -5.37
CA VAL A 314 -15.15 -18.35 -5.10
C VAL A 314 -14.11 -18.89 -4.14
N SER A 315 -14.40 -18.80 -2.85
CA SER A 315 -13.61 -19.44 -1.80
C SER A 315 -13.95 -20.92 -1.73
N LEU A 316 -13.07 -21.78 -2.24
CA LEU A 316 -13.19 -23.23 -2.09
C LEU A 316 -12.52 -23.68 -0.79
N VAL A 317 -13.34 -23.85 0.24
CA VAL A 317 -12.97 -24.63 1.42
C VAL A 317 -12.95 -26.10 1.00
N ARG A 318 -11.86 -26.84 1.29
CA ARG A 318 -11.83 -28.30 1.13
C ARG A 318 -12.79 -28.95 2.13
N GLY A 319 -14.02 -29.10 1.69
CA GLY A 319 -15.10 -29.90 2.26
C GLY A 319 -16.17 -29.97 1.18
N GLU A 320 -16.70 -31.17 0.92
CA GLU A 320 -17.74 -31.51 -0.09
C GLU A 320 -18.25 -30.33 -0.94
N VAL A 321 -17.85 -30.30 -2.22
CA VAL A 321 -18.33 -29.28 -3.17
C VAL A 321 -19.83 -29.46 -3.39
N ALA A 322 -20.64 -28.75 -2.60
CA ALA A 322 -22.05 -28.55 -2.88
C ALA A 322 -22.20 -27.33 -3.80
N ILE A 323 -22.92 -27.49 -4.91
CA ILE A 323 -23.28 -26.38 -5.79
C ILE A 323 -24.18 -25.42 -5.00
N GLN A 324 -23.66 -24.24 -4.63
CA GLN A 324 -24.44 -23.20 -3.97
C GLN A 324 -24.58 -21.96 -4.87
N PRO A 325 -25.82 -21.54 -5.22
CA PRO A 325 -26.06 -20.27 -5.91
C PRO A 325 -25.71 -19.09 -4.99
N ILE A 326 -24.74 -18.26 -5.39
CA ILE A 326 -24.26 -17.13 -4.58
C ILE A 326 -25.19 -15.90 -4.71
N ALA A 327 -25.92 -15.77 -5.84
CA ALA A 327 -27.00 -14.81 -6.04
C ALA A 327 -27.89 -15.22 -7.23
N ARG A 328 -29.20 -14.95 -7.17
CA ARG A 328 -30.15 -15.20 -8.28
C ARG A 328 -31.21 -14.10 -8.34
N THR A 329 -31.46 -13.53 -9.51
CA THR A 329 -32.71 -12.79 -9.75
C THR A 329 -33.85 -13.79 -9.86
N ALA A 330 -35.02 -13.51 -9.29
CA ALA A 330 -36.10 -14.50 -9.12
C ALA A 330 -36.59 -15.19 -10.41
N THR A 331 -36.15 -14.74 -11.59
CA THR A 331 -36.57 -15.20 -12.92
C THR A 331 -35.43 -15.74 -13.80
N SER A 332 -34.17 -15.81 -13.34
CA SER A 332 -33.06 -16.33 -14.17
C SER A 332 -33.09 -17.86 -14.31
N PRO A 333 -32.64 -18.45 -15.44
CA PRO A 333 -32.52 -19.90 -15.57
C PRO A 333 -31.39 -20.48 -14.69
N GLY A 334 -31.47 -21.78 -14.37
CA GLY A 334 -30.36 -22.50 -13.73
C GLY A 334 -29.22 -22.76 -14.73
N LEU A 335 -27.97 -22.78 -14.25
CA LEU A 335 -26.78 -22.87 -15.11
C LEU A 335 -26.07 -24.24 -15.08
N GLU A 336 -26.66 -25.25 -14.42
CA GLU A 336 -26.09 -26.61 -14.30
C GLU A 336 -25.84 -27.29 -15.65
N GLY A 337 -26.59 -26.93 -16.69
CA GLY A 337 -26.49 -27.49 -18.04
C GLY A 337 -25.78 -26.61 -19.09
N ALA A 338 -25.23 -25.45 -18.71
CA ALA A 338 -24.67 -24.51 -19.69
C ALA A 338 -23.34 -25.01 -20.30
N ALA A 339 -23.15 -24.82 -21.61
CA ALA A 339 -21.94 -25.30 -22.31
C ALA A 339 -20.67 -24.58 -21.80
N LEU A 340 -19.53 -25.29 -21.80
CA LEU A 340 -18.23 -24.69 -21.47
C LEU A 340 -17.87 -23.56 -22.43
N GLY A 341 -17.25 -22.50 -21.90
CA GLY A 341 -16.91 -21.30 -22.65
C GLY A 341 -18.09 -20.34 -22.80
N TYR A 342 -18.05 -19.51 -23.84
CA TYR A 342 -19.06 -18.50 -24.10
C TYR A 342 -20.21 -19.09 -24.93
N SER A 343 -21.45 -18.86 -24.51
CA SER A 343 -22.64 -19.24 -25.27
C SER A 343 -23.76 -18.22 -25.11
N THR A 344 -24.69 -18.21 -26.07
CA THR A 344 -25.90 -17.39 -26.00
C THR A 344 -27.11 -18.31 -26.10
N SER A 345 -28.04 -18.19 -25.16
CA SER A 345 -29.30 -18.94 -25.17
C SER A 345 -30.48 -17.99 -24.97
N VAL A 346 -31.69 -18.42 -25.33
CA VAL A 346 -32.91 -17.60 -25.15
C VAL A 346 -33.76 -18.23 -24.06
N TYR A 347 -34.07 -17.46 -23.02
CA TYR A 347 -34.93 -17.89 -21.91
C TYR A 347 -35.95 -16.80 -21.60
N GLY A 348 -37.24 -17.16 -21.55
CA GLY A 348 -38.33 -16.20 -21.35
C GLY A 348 -38.42 -15.12 -22.44
N GLY A 349 -38.02 -15.44 -23.68
CA GLY A 349 -38.00 -14.49 -24.80
C GLY A 349 -36.88 -13.45 -24.77
N LYS A 350 -35.94 -13.55 -23.82
CA LYS A 350 -34.75 -12.69 -23.72
C LYS A 350 -33.48 -13.48 -24.02
N PRO A 351 -32.50 -12.91 -24.72
CA PRO A 351 -31.19 -13.51 -24.88
C PRO A 351 -30.42 -13.42 -23.56
N TRP A 352 -29.78 -14.52 -23.17
CA TRP A 352 -28.89 -14.66 -22.03
C TRP A 352 -27.52 -15.05 -22.55
N ARG A 353 -26.50 -14.27 -22.17
CA ARG A 353 -25.11 -14.60 -22.50
C ARG A 353 -24.52 -15.33 -21.30
N THR A 354 -24.00 -16.51 -21.53
CA THR A 354 -23.47 -17.37 -20.48
C THR A 354 -21.99 -17.57 -20.69
N TYR A 355 -21.21 -17.46 -19.62
CA TYR A 355 -19.81 -17.87 -19.61
C TYR A 355 -19.60 -18.94 -18.55
N VAL A 356 -19.10 -20.09 -18.97
CA VAL A 356 -18.87 -21.24 -18.07
C VAL A 356 -17.40 -21.60 -18.11
N LEU A 357 -16.75 -21.51 -16.95
CA LEU A 357 -15.38 -21.96 -16.73
C LEU A 357 -15.41 -23.25 -15.91
N GLN A 358 -14.58 -24.23 -16.28
CA GLN A 358 -14.37 -25.43 -15.48
C GLN A 358 -12.87 -25.69 -15.32
N VAL A 359 -12.43 -25.84 -14.06
CA VAL A 359 -11.04 -26.14 -13.68
C VAL A 359 -11.09 -27.31 -12.69
N GLY A 360 -10.67 -28.49 -13.14
CA GLY A 360 -10.82 -29.72 -12.35
C GLY A 360 -12.31 -30.05 -12.09
N GLU A 361 -12.67 -30.25 -10.83
CA GLU A 361 -14.05 -30.49 -10.37
C GLU A 361 -14.85 -29.20 -10.13
N VAL A 362 -14.20 -28.05 -10.23
CA VAL A 362 -14.82 -26.73 -9.97
C VAL A 362 -15.42 -26.19 -11.25
N ARG A 363 -16.71 -25.83 -11.22
CA ARG A 363 -17.42 -25.20 -12.33
C ARG A 363 -18.05 -23.89 -11.90
N ILE A 364 -17.72 -22.82 -12.60
CA ILE A 364 -18.23 -21.46 -12.38
C ILE A 364 -19.02 -21.07 -13.62
N ALA A 365 -20.26 -20.62 -13.44
CA ALA A 365 -21.10 -20.15 -14.53
C ALA A 365 -21.66 -18.77 -14.18
N THR A 366 -21.51 -17.82 -15.09
CA THR A 366 -22.10 -16.47 -14.99
C THR A 366 -23.05 -16.26 -16.17
N ALA A 367 -24.06 -15.41 -15.97
CA ALA A 367 -25.00 -15.04 -17.03
C ALA A 367 -25.34 -13.54 -16.96
N GLU A 368 -25.35 -12.89 -18.12
CA GLU A 368 -25.82 -11.51 -18.35
C GLU A 368 -27.16 -11.50 -19.09
#